data_AF-A0A9X9M5P9-F1
#
_entry.id   AF-A0A9X9M5P9-F1
#
_cell.length_a   1.000
_cell.length_b   1.000
_cell.length_c   1.000
_cell.angle_alpha   90.00
_cell.angle_beta   90.00
_cell.angle_gamma   90.00
#
_symmetry.space_group_name_H-M   'P 1'
#
loop_
_entity.id
_entity.type
_entity.pdbx_description
1 polymer ?
#
loop_
_entity_poly.entity_id
_entity_poly.type
_entity_poly.pdbx_seq_one_letter_code
_entity_poly.pdbx_strand_id
1 'polypeptide(L)'
;IRSPEVKHFFALHPFTGELSLLRSLDYESFPEQEASITFLVEAFDIYGTMPPGIATVTVIVKDMNDYPPVFSKRIYKGMVAPDAVKGTPITTVYAEDADPPV
;
A
#
# COMPACT_ATOMS: atom_id res chain seq x y z
N ILE A 1 -2.84 17.36 15.01
CA ILE A 1 -2.41 17.48 13.60
C ILE A 1 -2.88 18.81 13.05
N ARG A 2 -1.97 19.63 12.53
CA ARG A 2 -2.25 20.99 12.04
C ARG A 2 -2.87 20.99 10.64
N SER A 3 -2.40 20.09 9.79
CA SER A 3 -2.90 19.83 8.43
C SER A 3 -4.29 19.18 8.45
N PRO A 4 -5.37 19.87 8.03
CA PRO A 4 -6.73 19.30 8.00
C PRO A 4 -6.89 18.19 6.96
N GLU A 5 -6.17 18.25 5.84
CA GLU A 5 -6.23 17.29 4.74
C GLU A 5 -5.90 15.87 5.19
N VAL A 6 -4.91 15.72 6.08
CA VAL A 6 -4.46 14.41 6.57
C VAL A 6 -5.33 13.85 7.70
N LYS A 7 -6.23 14.66 8.29
CA LYS A 7 -7.12 14.21 9.38
C LYS A 7 -8.15 13.17 8.92
N HIS A 8 -8.35 13.01 7.61
CA HIS A 8 -9.19 11.94 7.05
C HIS A 8 -8.47 10.60 6.96
N PHE A 9 -7.13 10.60 7.02
CA PHE A 9 -6.28 9.42 6.96
C PHE A 9 -5.75 9.02 8.34
N PHE A 10 -5.40 9.98 9.19
CA PHE A 10 -4.74 9.72 10.47
C PHE A 10 -5.49 10.28 11.67
N ALA A 11 -5.48 9.52 12.76
CA ALA A 11 -5.84 9.98 14.10
C ALA A 11 -4.60 9.98 15.00
N LEU A 12 -4.42 11.06 15.75
CA LEU A 12 -3.37 11.19 16.76
C LEU A 12 -4.02 11.25 18.14
N HIS A 13 -3.71 10.28 19.01
CA HIS A 13 -4.26 10.23 20.35
C HIS A 13 -3.66 11.36 21.22
N PRO A 14 -4.50 12.22 21.83
CA PRO A 14 -4.04 13.48 22.43
C PRO A 14 -3.19 13.31 23.70
N PHE A 15 -3.28 12.16 24.38
CA PHE A 15 -2.54 11.92 25.63
C PHE A 15 -1.36 10.96 25.47
N THR A 16 -1.42 10.03 24.52
CA THR A 16 -0.37 9.01 24.31
C THR A 16 0.54 9.35 23.13
N GLY A 17 0.09 10.21 22.22
CA GLY A 17 0.81 10.49 20.98
C GLY A 17 0.75 9.36 19.96
N GLU A 18 -0.09 8.35 20.16
CA GLU A 18 -0.24 7.23 19.22
C GLU A 18 -0.86 7.71 17.91
N LEU A 19 -0.17 7.46 16.79
CA LEU A 19 -0.64 7.75 15.45
C LEU A 19 -1.25 6.48 14.85
N SER A 20 -2.50 6.56 14.43
CA SER A 20 -3.28 5.45 13.88
C SER A 20 -3.95 5.83 12.56
N LEU A 21 -4.27 4.83 11.75
CA LEU A 21 -4.98 5.00 10.48
C LEU A 21 -6.50 5.01 10.72
N LEU A 22 -7.18 5.99 10.13
CA LEU A 22 -8.64 6.03 10.02
C LEU A 22 -9.14 5.36 8.74
N ARG A 23 -8.28 5.26 7.72
CA ARG A 23 -8.53 4.58 6.44
C ARG A 23 -7.26 3.89 5.97
N SER A 24 -7.39 2.85 5.16
CA SER A 24 -6.26 2.24 4.47
C SER A 24 -5.58 3.27 3.57
N LEU A 25 -4.26 3.15 3.46
CA LEU A 25 -3.46 3.85 2.46
C LEU A 25 -3.24 2.88 1.30
N ASP A 26 -3.43 3.37 0.09
CA ASP A 26 -3.36 2.62 -1.16
C ASP A 26 -2.19 3.22 -1.95
N TYR A 27 -1.17 2.42 -2.26
CA TYR A 27 0.08 2.94 -2.85
C TYR A 27 -0.18 3.49 -4.26
N GLU A 28 -1.04 2.81 -5.02
CA GLU A 28 -1.45 3.08 -6.40
C GLU A 28 -2.29 4.37 -6.52
N SER A 29 -2.88 4.83 -5.43
CA SER A 29 -3.62 6.09 -5.37
C SER A 29 -2.71 7.32 -5.34
N PHE A 30 -1.41 7.16 -5.09
CA PHE A 30 -0.44 8.26 -5.11
C PHE A 30 0.12 8.49 -6.53
N PRO A 31 0.49 9.73 -6.88
CA PRO A 31 1.23 10.00 -8.12
C PRO A 31 2.53 9.19 -8.16
N GLU A 32 2.92 8.76 -9.36
CA GLU A 32 4.14 7.99 -9.58
C GLU A 32 5.35 8.65 -8.88
N GLN A 33 6.06 7.86 -8.05
CA GLN A 33 7.31 8.19 -7.33
C GLN A 33 7.18 8.94 -5.97
N GLU A 34 5.99 9.30 -5.50
CA GLU A 34 5.83 10.04 -4.22
C GLU A 34 4.70 9.50 -3.33
N ALA A 35 4.75 8.21 -2.97
CA ALA A 35 3.84 7.63 -1.99
C ALA A 35 4.23 8.05 -0.56
N SER A 36 4.14 9.34 -0.26
CA SER A 36 4.42 9.87 1.09
C SER A 36 3.47 11.00 1.48
N ILE A 37 3.17 11.08 2.77
CA ILE A 37 2.34 12.14 3.35
C ILE A 37 3.16 12.85 4.43
N THR A 38 3.41 14.14 4.24
CA THR A 38 4.13 14.98 5.22
C THR A 38 3.20 15.99 5.85
N PHE A 39 3.18 16.08 7.19
CA PHE A 39 2.33 17.01 7.93
C PHE A 39 2.95 17.44 9.26
N LEU A 40 2.41 18.52 9.84
CA LEU A 40 2.83 19.05 11.14
C LEU A 40 1.93 18.57 12.28
N VAL A 41 2.55 18.23 13.40
CA VAL A 41 1.89 17.98 14.69
C VAL A 41 2.26 19.06 15.70
N GLU A 42 1.35 19.32 16.62
CA GLU A 42 1.50 20.32 17.67
C GLU A 42 1.30 19.66 19.02
N ALA A 43 2.14 20.03 19.98
CA ALA A 43 2.06 19.60 21.37
C ALA A 43 1.87 20.83 22.25
N PHE A 44 0.83 20.79 23.08
CA PHE A 44 0.51 21.80 24.08
C PHE A 44 0.70 21.19 25.47
N ASP A 45 1.15 22.00 26.43
CA ASP A 45 1.03 21.63 27.83
C ASP A 45 -0.45 21.70 28.28
N ILE A 46 -0.72 21.25 29.50
CA ILE A 46 -2.08 21.28 30.07
C ILE A 46 -2.64 22.70 30.25
N TYR A 47 -1.77 23.72 30.20
CA TYR A 47 -2.14 25.12 30.37
C TYR A 47 -2.38 25.84 29.03
N GLY A 48 -2.09 25.18 27.90
CA GLY A 48 -2.23 25.75 26.55
C GLY A 48 -1.20 26.84 26.26
N THR A 49 0.00 26.76 26.84
CA THR A 49 1.05 27.77 26.67
C THR A 49 1.47 27.91 25.21
N MET A 50 1.68 29.16 24.76
CA MET A 50 2.11 29.50 23.41
C MET A 50 3.58 29.95 23.38
N PRO A 51 4.35 29.62 22.33
CA PRO A 51 3.97 28.77 21.18
C PRO A 51 3.99 27.27 21.53
N PRO A 52 3.19 26.44 20.84
CA PRO A 52 3.28 24.99 21.01
C PRO A 52 4.61 24.45 20.50
N GLY A 53 4.98 23.25 20.97
CA GLY A 53 6.00 22.46 20.30
C GLY A 53 5.48 21.96 18.96
N ILE A 54 6.28 22.07 17.90
CA ILE A 54 5.90 21.68 16.54
C ILE A 54 6.91 20.66 16.01
N ALA A 55 6.43 19.60 15.37
CA ALA A 55 7.26 18.61 14.69
C ALA A 55 6.68 18.23 13.33
N THR A 56 7.56 17.85 12.40
CA THR A 56 7.21 17.31 11.09
C THR A 56 7.14 15.79 11.16
N VAL A 57 6.07 15.22 10.64
CA VAL A 57 5.87 13.78 10.47
C VAL A 57 5.81 13.48 8.99
N THR A 58 6.61 12.52 8.54
CA THR A 58 6.59 12.01 7.16
C THR A 58 6.25 10.54 7.20
N VAL A 59 5.09 10.19 6.64
CA VAL A 59 4.61 8.81 6.48
C VAL A 59 4.97 8.36 5.07
N ILE A 60 5.80 7.34 4.94
CA ILE A 60 6.14 6.73 3.65
C ILE A 60 5.25 5.50 3.48
N VAL A 61 4.44 5.48 2.43
CA VAL A 61 3.58 4.36 2.07
C VAL A 61 4.43 3.39 1.27
N LYS A 62 4.48 2.14 1.74
CA LYS A 62 5.24 1.09 1.08
C LYS A 62 4.33 0.37 0.10
N ASP A 63 4.82 0.23 -1.12
CA ASP A 63 4.21 -0.62 -2.15
C ASP A 63 4.07 -2.07 -1.66
N MET A 64 2.89 -2.64 -1.83
CA MET A 64 2.56 -4.02 -1.51
C MET A 64 1.82 -4.63 -2.69
N ASN A 65 2.05 -5.92 -2.95
CA ASN A 65 1.27 -6.65 -3.94
C ASN A 65 -0.18 -6.77 -3.45
N ASP A 66 -1.06 -5.98 -4.06
CA ASP A 66 -2.48 -5.92 -3.72
C ASP A 66 -3.32 -6.78 -4.68
N TYR A 67 -2.75 -7.15 -5.84
CA TYR A 67 -3.40 -8.01 -6.83
C TYR A 67 -2.63 -9.31 -7.05
N PRO A 68 -3.14 -10.47 -6.57
CA PRO A 68 -2.49 -11.75 -6.87
C PRO A 68 -2.58 -12.08 -8.37
N PRO A 69 -1.59 -12.80 -8.94
CA PRO A 69 -1.63 -13.20 -10.34
C PRO A 69 -2.90 -13.98 -10.69
N VAL A 70 -3.60 -13.53 -11.73
CA VAL A 70 -4.83 -14.14 -12.22
C VAL A 70 -4.57 -14.89 -13.51
N PHE A 71 -4.84 -16.20 -13.52
CA PHE A 71 -4.75 -16.99 -14.74
C PHE A 71 -5.76 -16.53 -15.79
N SER A 72 -5.31 -16.45 -17.04
CA SER A 72 -6.13 -16.09 -18.21
C SER A 72 -7.29 -17.06 -18.46
N LYS A 73 -7.21 -18.31 -17.97
CA LYS A 73 -8.28 -19.31 -18.05
C LYS A 73 -8.44 -20.02 -16.71
N ARG A 74 -9.69 -20.34 -16.36
CA ARG A 74 -9.98 -21.17 -15.17
C ARG A 74 -9.60 -22.65 -15.37
N ILE A 75 -9.63 -23.14 -16.61
CA ILE A 75 -9.28 -24.52 -16.94
C ILE A 75 -8.40 -24.51 -18.18
N TYR A 76 -7.22 -25.12 -18.07
CA TYR A 76 -6.36 -25.44 -19.20
C TYR A 76 -6.47 -26.93 -19.50
N LYS A 77 -6.60 -27.26 -20.79
CA LYS A 77 -6.56 -28.64 -21.28
C LYS A 77 -5.34 -28.80 -22.16
N GLY A 78 -4.80 -30.00 -22.17
CA GLY A 78 -3.68 -30.39 -23.02
C GLY A 78 -3.77 -31.87 -23.33
N MET A 79 -3.08 -32.30 -24.37
CA MET A 79 -3.00 -33.70 -24.78
C MET A 79 -1.55 -34.03 -25.12
N VAL A 80 -1.18 -35.28 -24.91
CA VAL A 80 0.18 -35.78 -25.15
C VAL A 80 0.10 -37.20 -25.68
N ALA A 81 1.06 -37.58 -26.52
CA ALA A 81 1.19 -38.93 -27.04
C ALA A 81 1.65 -39.90 -25.93
N PRO A 82 1.24 -41.18 -25.96
CA PRO A 82 1.61 -42.16 -24.94
C PRO A 82 3.11 -42.50 -24.93
N ASP A 83 3.81 -42.26 -26.04
CA ASP A 83 5.24 -42.49 -26.24
C ASP A 83 6.07 -41.19 -26.19
N ALA A 84 5.49 -40.11 -25.63
CA ALA A 84 6.16 -38.83 -25.55
C ALA A 84 7.47 -38.89 -24.75
N VAL A 85 8.53 -38.33 -25.35
CA VAL A 85 9.85 -38.26 -24.75
C VAL A 85 9.94 -37.13 -23.72
N LYS A 86 10.98 -37.18 -22.88
CA LYS A 86 11.22 -36.13 -21.87
C LYS A 86 11.35 -34.75 -22.54
N GLY A 87 10.56 -33.79 -22.06
CA GLY A 87 10.57 -32.41 -22.55
C GLY A 87 9.51 -32.09 -23.61
N THR A 88 8.65 -33.04 -23.99
CA THR A 88 7.52 -32.73 -24.88
C THR A 88 6.57 -31.72 -24.22
N PRO A 89 6.37 -30.53 -24.81
CA PRO A 89 5.43 -29.54 -24.29
C PRO A 89 4.00 -30.00 -24.50
N ILE A 90 3.14 -29.79 -23.50
CA ILE A 90 1.73 -30.23 -23.51
C ILE A 90 0.79 -29.04 -23.73
N THR A 91 0.98 -27.98 -22.95
CA THR A 91 0.19 -26.76 -23.01
C THR A 91 0.98 -25.62 -22.36
N THR A 92 0.53 -24.38 -22.59
CA THR A 92 1.09 -23.18 -21.97
C THR A 92 0.01 -22.58 -21.07
N VAL A 93 0.38 -22.29 -19.82
CA VAL A 93 -0.46 -21.52 -18.89
C VAL A 93 0.05 -20.10 -18.81
N TYR A 94 -0.85 -19.16 -18.56
CA TYR A 94 -0.52 -17.74 -18.53
C TYR A 94 -1.37 -17.04 -17.46
N ALA A 95 -0.71 -16.23 -16.62
CA ALA A 95 -1.34 -15.40 -15.60
C ALA A 95 -0.84 -13.97 -15.73
N GLU A 96 -1.72 -13.02 -15.43
CA GLU A 96 -1.43 -11.58 -15.39
C GLU A 96 -1.52 -11.13 -13.94
N ASP A 97 -0.54 -10.36 -13.52
CA ASP A 97 -0.55 -9.61 -12.27
C ASP A 97 -0.85 -8.15 -12.62
N ALA A 98 -1.79 -7.55 -11.89
CA ALA A 98 -2.24 -6.18 -12.16
C ALA A 98 -1.42 -5.13 -11.38
N ASP A 99 -0.54 -5.57 -10.49
CA ASP A 99 0.34 -4.68 -9.74
C ASP A 99 1.39 -4.04 -10.68
N PRO A 100 1.83 -2.80 -10.38
CA PRO A 100 2.95 -2.18 -11.06
C PRO A 100 4.21 -3.05 -11.01
N PRO A 101 5.08 -3.01 -12.04
CA PRO A 101 6.36 -3.71 -11.98
C PRO A 101 7.24 -3.13 -10.86
N VAL A 102 7.77 -4.02 -10.02
CA VAL A 102 8.71 -3.70 -8.91
C VAL A 102 10.06 -3.19 -9.43
#